data_AF-A0A2A4Z0H9-F1
#
_entry.id   AF-A0A2A4Z0H9-F1
#
_cell.length_a   1.000
_cell.length_b   1.000
_cell.length_c   1.000
_cell.angle_alpha   90.00
_cell.angle_beta   90.00
_cell.angle_gamma   90.00
#
_symmetry.space_group_name_H-M   'P 1'
#
loop_
_entity.id
_entity.type
_entity.pdbx_description
1 polymer ?
#
loop_
_entity_poly.entity_id
_entity_poly.type
_entity_poly.pdbx_seq_one_letter_code
_entity_poly.pdbx_strand_id
1 'polypeptide(L)'
;MTGTPDEFATKFGFSIRQLFNFLKELKEIGVPVKYSKLKESYYYTKQGRLQFNFIEVTPLKIDDLKKISGGYQILPSFFQTAISFHS
;
A
#
# COMPACT_ATOMS: atom_id res chain seq x y z
N MET A 1 -5.53 -9.84 -19.90
CA MET A 1 -4.79 -8.58 -20.19
C MET A 1 -5.79 -7.43 -20.03
N THR A 2 -5.38 -6.24 -19.57
CA THR A 2 -6.36 -5.18 -19.27
C THR A 2 -6.97 -4.57 -20.53
N GLY A 3 -6.23 -4.57 -21.63
CA GLY A 3 -6.56 -3.82 -22.84
C GLY A 3 -6.04 -2.39 -22.78
N THR A 4 -6.38 -1.63 -23.82
CA THR A 4 -6.12 -0.18 -23.90
C THR A 4 -6.74 0.56 -22.71
N PRO A 5 -6.34 1.81 -22.42
CA PRO A 5 -6.93 2.59 -21.32
C PRO A 5 -8.45 2.71 -21.42
N ASP A 6 -9.01 2.93 -22.61
CA ASP A 6 -10.45 3.01 -22.86
C ASP A 6 -11.18 1.68 -22.57
N GLU A 7 -10.63 0.56 -23.04
CA GLU A 7 -11.17 -0.76 -22.74
C GLU A 7 -11.11 -1.08 -21.24
N PHE A 8 -10.00 -0.76 -20.58
CA PHE A 8 -9.79 -1.02 -19.16
C PHE A 8 -10.73 -0.17 -18.31
N ALA A 9 -10.93 1.11 -18.67
CA ALA A 9 -11.88 2.00 -18.01
C ALA A 9 -13.31 1.47 -18.15
N THR A 10 -13.71 1.10 -19.37
CA THR A 10 -15.03 0.52 -19.67
C THR A 10 -15.28 -0.77 -18.87
N LYS A 11 -14.31 -1.69 -18.83
CA LYS A 11 -14.39 -2.95 -18.05
C LYS A 11 -14.55 -2.71 -16.54
N PHE A 12 -14.11 -1.58 -16.02
CA PHE A 12 -14.20 -1.21 -14.60
C PHE A 12 -15.35 -0.23 -14.30
N GLY A 13 -16.17 0.14 -15.28
CA GLY A 13 -17.25 1.12 -15.11
C GLY A 13 -16.76 2.55 -14.84
N PHE A 14 -15.51 2.85 -15.20
CA PHE A 14 -14.90 4.16 -15.02
C PHE A 14 -14.88 4.95 -16.32
N SER A 15 -14.93 6.28 -16.23
CA SER A 15 -14.41 7.12 -17.31
C SER A 15 -12.89 7.00 -17.40
N ILE A 16 -12.32 7.22 -18.59
CA ILE A 16 -10.86 7.17 -18.78
C ILE A 16 -10.10 8.14 -17.86
N ARG A 17 -10.71 9.28 -17.50
CA ARG A 17 -10.14 10.24 -16.54
C ARG A 17 -10.11 9.69 -15.11
N GLN A 18 -11.17 9.01 -14.66
CA GLN A 18 -11.19 8.33 -13.36
C GLN A 18 -10.14 7.21 -13.31
N LEU A 19 -9.99 6.42 -14.39
CA LEU A 19 -8.95 5.41 -14.49
C LEU A 19 -7.55 6.02 -14.31
N PHE A 20 -7.24 7.13 -14.99
CA PHE A 20 -5.94 7.78 -14.86
C PHE A 20 -5.70 8.38 -13.46
N ASN A 21 -6.73 8.91 -12.80
CA ASN A 21 -6.65 9.37 -11.42
C ASN A 21 -6.34 8.20 -10.46
N PHE A 22 -7.10 7.10 -10.56
CA PHE A 22 -6.86 5.89 -9.77
C PHE A 22 -5.46 5.32 -9.98
N LEU A 23 -4.97 5.26 -11.22
CA LEU A 23 -3.61 4.82 -11.54
C LEU A 23 -2.52 5.79 -11.03
N LYS A 24 -2.85 7.06 -10.80
CA LYS A 24 -1.95 8.05 -10.17
C LYS A 24 -1.92 7.82 -8.66
N GLU A 25 -3.08 7.69 -8.01
CA GLU A 25 -3.20 7.37 -6.58
C GLU A 25 -2.46 6.07 -6.21
N LEU A 26 -2.61 5.02 -7.03
CA LEU A 26 -1.86 3.77 -6.85
C LEU A 26 -0.34 3.98 -6.89
N LYS A 27 0.18 4.85 -7.77
CA LYS A 27 1.62 5.17 -7.81
C LYS A 27 2.05 6.00 -6.60
N GLU A 28 1.20 6.91 -6.13
CA GLU A 28 1.47 7.77 -4.97
C GLU A 28 1.58 6.97 -3.67
N ILE A 29 0.78 5.91 -3.50
CA ILE A 29 0.91 4.96 -2.39
C ILE A 29 1.98 3.87 -2.64
N GLY A 30 2.81 4.02 -3.68
CA GLY A 30 3.97 3.16 -3.96
C GLY A 30 3.68 1.86 -4.73
N VAL A 31 2.48 1.67 -5.29
CA VAL A 31 2.17 0.48 -6.11
C VAL A 31 2.93 0.57 -7.45
N PRO A 32 3.76 -0.42 -7.80
CA PRO A 32 4.67 -0.33 -8.94
C PRO A 32 3.98 -0.72 -10.25
N VAL A 33 2.92 0.02 -10.61
CA VAL A 33 2.12 -0.20 -11.83
C VAL A 33 2.70 0.52 -13.04
N LYS A 34 2.84 -0.19 -14.16
CA LYS A 34 3.27 0.34 -15.46
C LYS A 34 2.31 -0.08 -16.56
N TYR A 35 2.30 0.69 -17.66
CA TYR A 35 1.62 0.34 -18.91
C TYR A 35 2.64 -0.18 -19.91
N SER A 36 2.29 -1.24 -20.64
CA SER A 36 3.05 -1.70 -21.81
C SER A 36 2.25 -1.36 -23.07
N LYS A 37 2.80 -0.49 -23.92
CA LYS A 37 2.21 -0.19 -25.25
C LYS A 37 2.17 -1.45 -26.13
N LEU A 38 3.26 -2.23 -26.15
CA LEU A 38 3.39 -3.45 -26.95
C LEU A 38 2.42 -4.58 -26.55
N LYS A 39 1.94 -4.60 -25.31
CA LYS A 39 1.02 -5.61 -24.79
C LYS A 39 -0.38 -5.06 -24.50
N GLU A 40 -0.61 -3.78 -24.81
CA GLU A 40 -1.81 -3.01 -24.47
C GLU A 40 -2.38 -3.40 -23.11
N SER A 41 -1.55 -3.31 -22.08
CA SER A 41 -1.94 -3.77 -20.74
C SER A 41 -1.15 -3.07 -19.64
N TYR A 42 -1.86 -2.78 -18.55
CA TYR A 42 -1.24 -2.47 -17.26
C TYR A 42 -0.71 -3.75 -16.60
N TYR A 43 0.38 -3.62 -15.85
CA TYR A 43 1.04 -4.70 -15.13
C TYR A 43 1.80 -4.16 -13.90
N TYR A 44 1.97 -5.01 -12.89
CA TYR A 44 2.83 -4.72 -11.74
C TYR A 44 4.27 -5.17 -12.04
N THR A 45 5.27 -4.34 -11.73
CA THR A 45 6.69 -4.71 -11.96
C THR A 45 7.33 -5.50 -10.82
N LYS A 46 6.62 -5.67 -9.70
CA LYS A 46 7.05 -6.45 -8.54
C LYS A 46 5.86 -7.27 -8.04
N GLN A 47 6.10 -8.50 -7.58
CA GLN A 47 5.09 -9.26 -6.85
C GLN A 47 4.80 -8.61 -5.49
N GLY A 48 3.55 -8.69 -5.06
CA GLY A 48 3.08 -8.13 -3.79
C GLY A 48 1.57 -8.28 -3.66
N ARG A 49 1.02 -7.77 -2.56
CA ARG A 49 -0.42 -7.71 -2.32
C ARG A 49 -0.80 -6.29 -1.90
N LEU A 50 -1.95 -5.81 -2.35
CA LEU A 50 -2.58 -4.62 -1.80
C LEU A 50 -3.48 -5.07 -0.65
N GLN A 51 -3.41 -4.36 0.48
CA GLN A 51 -4.21 -4.65 1.66
C GLN A 51 -4.78 -3.33 2.17
N PHE A 52 -6.09 -3.17 2.05
CA PHE A 52 -6.84 -2.03 2.55
C PHE A 52 -7.66 -2.50 3.75
N ASN A 53 -7.48 -1.85 4.89
CA ASN A 53 -8.22 -2.14 6.12
C ASN A 53 -8.92 -0.86 6.57
N PHE A 54 -10.25 -0.88 6.57
CA PHE A 54 -11.03 0.09 7.35
C PHE A 54 -11.07 -0.43 8.79
N ILE A 55 -10.61 0.40 9.73
CA ILE A 55 -10.59 0.08 11.16
C ILE A 55 -11.46 1.12 11.86
N GLU A 56 -12.54 0.66 12.49
CA GLU A 56 -13.38 1.51 13.31
C GLU A 56 -12.61 1.96 14.55
N VAL A 57 -12.58 3.27 14.82
CA VAL A 57 -11.86 3.85 15.95
C VAL A 57 -12.67 3.62 17.22
N THR A 58 -12.54 2.42 17.78
CA THR A 58 -13.00 2.09 19.12
C THR A 58 -11.87 2.33 20.14
N PRO A 59 -12.18 2.66 21.41
CA PRO A 59 -11.17 2.73 22.46
C PRO A 59 -10.47 1.36 22.60
N LEU A 60 -9.18 1.31 22.29
CA LEU A 60 -8.38 0.09 22.30
C LEU A 60 -8.50 -0.62 23.65
N LYS A 61 -8.97 -1.87 23.66
CA LYS A 61 -8.84 -2.70 24.85
C LYS A 61 -7.39 -3.14 24.98
N ILE A 62 -6.90 -3.20 26.22
CA ILE A 62 -5.51 -3.55 26.54
C ILE A 62 -5.14 -4.95 25.96
N ASP A 63 -6.13 -5.82 25.75
CA ASP A 63 -5.93 -7.14 25.15
C ASP A 63 -5.67 -7.12 23.63
N ASP A 64 -6.16 -6.11 22.89
CA ASP A 64 -5.89 -5.98 21.44
C ASP A 64 -4.41 -5.68 21.17
N LEU A 65 -3.74 -4.98 22.09
CA LEU A 65 -2.30 -4.71 22.06
C LEU A 65 -1.44 -5.98 22.14
N LYS A 66 -1.99 -7.10 22.62
CA LYS A 66 -1.25 -8.39 22.67
C LYS A 66 -1.13 -9.05 21.29
N LYS A 67 -1.95 -8.64 20.31
CA LYS A 67 -2.03 -9.27 18.98
C LYS A 67 -1.16 -8.58 17.91
N ILE A 68 -0.58 -7.43 18.20
CA ILE A 68 0.48 -6.79 17.37
C ILE A 68 1.88 -7.40 17.61
N SER A 69 1.94 -8.60 18.19
CA SER A 69 3.15 -9.44 18.28
C SER A 69 3.62 -9.90 16.90
N GLY A 70 4.38 -9.03 16.23
CA GLY A 70 4.83 -9.22 14.84
C GLY A 70 6.18 -8.57 14.50
N GLY A 71 7.03 -8.29 15.49
CA GLY A 71 8.43 -7.87 15.26
C GLY A 71 8.93 -6.70 16.13
N TYR A 72 10.16 -6.84 16.64
CA TYR A 72 10.77 -5.96 17.65
C TYR A 72 12.31 -6.07 17.50
N GLN A 73 13.13 -5.01 17.43
CA GLN A 73 12.91 -3.56 17.50
C GLN A 73 13.57 -2.83 16.32
N ILE A 74 13.12 -1.62 15.97
CA ILE A 74 14.04 -0.47 15.73
C ILE A 74 13.43 0.78 16.37
N LEU A 75 14.01 1.22 17.49
CA LEU A 75 13.78 2.54 18.08
C LEU A 75 14.43 3.64 17.24
N PRO A 76 13.84 4.85 17.11
CA PRO A 76 14.55 6.02 16.62
C PRO A 76 15.81 6.27 17.45
N SER A 77 16.90 6.69 16.79
CA SER A 77 18.26 6.76 17.33
C SER A 77 18.47 7.69 18.54
N PHE A 78 17.45 8.44 18.96
CA PHE A 78 17.50 9.34 20.12
C PHE A 78 17.28 8.66 21.47
N PHE A 79 16.65 7.47 21.53
CA PHE A 79 16.36 6.79 22.81
C PHE A 79 17.41 5.76 23.25
N GLN A 80 18.43 5.50 22.45
CA GLN A 80 19.45 4.48 22.75
C GLN A 80 20.43 4.91 23.87
N THR A 81 20.56 6.22 24.13
CA THR A 81 21.51 6.77 25.11
C THR A 81 21.18 6.43 26.57
N ALA A 82 19.93 6.07 26.88
CA ALA A 82 19.48 5.86 28.27
C ALA A 82 19.87 4.49 28.87
N ILE A 83 20.25 3.51 28.04
CA ILE A 83 20.57 2.13 28.51
C ILE A 83 22.10 1.91 28.64
N SER A 84 22.94 2.82 28.13
CA SER A 84 24.39 2.69 28.18
C SER A 84 25.07 3.18 29.48
N PHE A 85 24.30 3.49 30.54
CA PHE A 85 24.82 4.16 31.75
C PHE A 85 24.63 3.42 33.08
N HIS A 86 24.23 2.14 33.06
CA HIS A 86 24.39 1.26 34.23
C HIS A 86 24.97 -0.08 33.79
N SER A 87 26.25 -0.28 34.10
CA SER A 87 26.93 -1.58 34.11
C SER A 87 26.57 -2.37 35.36
#